data_AF-A0A950XV10-F1
#
_entry.id   AF-A0A950XV10-F1
#
_cell.length_a   1.000
_cell.length_b   1.000
_cell.length_c   1.000
_cell.angle_alpha   90.00
_cell.angle_beta   90.00
_cell.angle_gamma   90.00
#
_symmetry.space_group_name_H-M   'P 1'
#
loop_
_entity.id
_entity.type
_entity.pdbx_description
1 polymer ?
#
loop_
_entity_poly.entity_id
_entity_poly.type
_entity_poly.pdbx_seq_one_letter_code
_entity_poly.pdbx_strand_id
1 'polypeptide(L)'
;MKRVSFPYQNPDAALRRGGPGTDDPERLRFGAVALKPLIMTAFGVRNIQISGPSWLGFDDNFEIVAKVPPGATKNDVNVMLQNLLIERFGLVFHREMKDLPAYELLIARNGPKLKRSVENPDAKERTVDEIRKLGTDQNGLPKLPEGRPLHMFMFGPNGHKEIAATQQTTRDICTEVEVDLGRPCVDHTGLTGKYDYALAFSLPGGPPGIRLPFPPAPADAPSDPAPTLLTALQQELGLKLEEKKLPIELLVIDHLERNPTEN
;
A
#
# COMPACT_ATOMS: atom_id res chain seq x y z
N MET A 1 -3.43 -18.72 -18.58
CA MET A 1 -2.79 -17.45 -18.17
C MET A 1 -1.84 -17.01 -19.27
N LYS A 2 -1.61 -15.71 -19.49
CA LYS A 2 -0.68 -15.22 -20.54
C LYS A 2 0.13 -14.02 -20.06
N ARG A 3 1.40 -13.94 -20.47
CA ARG A 3 2.28 -12.78 -20.24
C ARG A 3 1.83 -11.62 -21.13
N VAL A 4 1.91 -10.39 -20.61
CA VAL A 4 1.49 -9.18 -21.34
C VAL A 4 2.62 -8.14 -21.30
N SER A 5 2.87 -7.46 -22.41
CA SER A 5 3.86 -6.38 -22.52
C SER A 5 3.25 -5.02 -22.16
N PHE A 6 4.04 -4.16 -21.52
CA PHE A 6 3.71 -2.75 -21.24
C PHE A 6 4.15 -1.84 -22.41
N PRO A 7 3.48 -0.71 -22.71
CA PRO A 7 2.28 -0.19 -22.05
C PRO A 7 1.00 -0.92 -22.47
N TYR A 8 0.12 -1.12 -21.48
CA TYR A 8 -1.21 -1.68 -21.71
C TYR A 8 -2.04 -0.67 -22.51
N GLN A 9 -2.45 -1.03 -23.74
CA GLN A 9 -3.11 -0.11 -24.69
C GLN A 9 -4.53 0.33 -24.27
N ASN A 10 -5.12 -0.25 -23.21
CA ASN A 10 -6.49 0.05 -22.80
C ASN A 10 -6.59 0.56 -21.34
N PRO A 11 -6.84 1.87 -21.12
CA PRO A 11 -6.94 2.47 -19.79
C PRO A 11 -8.13 1.95 -18.94
N ASP A 12 -9.10 1.25 -19.53
CA ASP A 12 -10.22 0.64 -18.78
C ASP A 12 -9.89 -0.72 -18.13
N ALA A 13 -8.70 -1.29 -18.35
CA ALA A 13 -8.30 -2.48 -17.60
C ALA A 13 -7.89 -2.14 -16.18
N ALA A 14 -8.89 -2.05 -15.31
CA ALA A 14 -8.64 -2.13 -13.88
C ALA A 14 -7.76 -3.36 -13.57
N LEU A 15 -6.72 -3.14 -12.75
CA LEU A 15 -5.74 -4.16 -12.31
C LEU A 15 -6.40 -5.40 -11.70
N ARG A 16 -7.62 -5.26 -11.17
CA ARG A 16 -8.50 -6.33 -10.68
C ARG A 16 -9.98 -5.98 -10.96
N ARG A 17 -10.77 -6.91 -11.51
CA ARG A 17 -12.24 -6.82 -11.63
C ARG A 17 -12.91 -8.10 -11.15
N GLY A 18 -14.11 -7.94 -10.58
CA GLY A 18 -14.96 -9.03 -10.13
C GLY A 18 -14.43 -9.76 -8.88
N GLY A 19 -15.05 -10.91 -8.56
CA GLY A 19 -14.80 -11.71 -7.37
C GLY A 19 -15.67 -11.32 -6.16
N PRO A 20 -15.56 -12.04 -5.03
CA PRO A 20 -16.50 -11.96 -3.93
C PRO A 20 -16.68 -10.55 -3.36
N GLY A 21 -17.93 -10.09 -3.27
CA GLY A 21 -18.28 -8.75 -2.77
C GLY A 21 -18.25 -7.64 -3.83
N THR A 22 -18.33 -7.99 -5.11
CA THR A 22 -18.44 -7.05 -6.24
C THR A 22 -19.67 -7.38 -7.10
N ASP A 23 -19.95 -6.56 -8.13
CA ASP A 23 -21.07 -6.77 -9.06
C ASP A 23 -20.89 -7.97 -10.02
N ASP A 24 -19.69 -8.59 -10.05
CA ASP A 24 -19.39 -9.81 -10.82
C ASP A 24 -18.67 -10.84 -9.91
N PRO A 25 -19.37 -11.46 -8.94
CA PRO A 25 -18.73 -12.25 -7.90
C PRO A 25 -18.14 -13.58 -8.36
N GLU A 26 -18.63 -14.10 -9.50
CA GLU A 26 -18.26 -15.42 -10.03
C GLU A 26 -17.10 -15.36 -11.04
N ARG A 27 -16.63 -14.16 -11.39
CA ARG A 27 -15.51 -13.99 -12.32
C ARG A 27 -14.47 -13.08 -11.73
N LEU A 28 -13.23 -13.56 -11.66
CA LEU A 28 -12.10 -12.76 -11.24
C LEU A 28 -11.16 -12.53 -12.43
N ARG A 29 -10.87 -11.26 -12.71
CA ARG A 29 -9.89 -10.87 -13.72
C ARG A 29 -8.81 -10.01 -13.10
N PHE A 30 -7.56 -10.39 -13.31
CA PHE A 30 -6.41 -9.51 -13.13
C PHE A 30 -5.87 -9.12 -14.50
N GLY A 31 -5.97 -7.83 -14.83
CA GLY A 31 -5.40 -7.28 -16.06
C GLY A 31 -3.99 -6.77 -15.78
N ALA A 32 -2.98 -7.36 -16.43
CA ALA A 32 -1.58 -6.96 -16.31
C ALA A 32 -1.11 -6.87 -14.84
N VAL A 33 -1.24 -7.98 -14.10
CA VAL A 33 -0.76 -8.07 -12.71
C VAL A 33 0.65 -8.65 -12.67
N ALA A 34 1.53 -8.02 -11.89
CA ALA A 34 2.84 -8.57 -11.61
C ALA A 34 2.81 -9.73 -10.60
N LEU A 35 3.77 -10.65 -10.69
CA LEU A 35 3.82 -11.83 -9.81
C LEU A 35 3.94 -11.46 -8.32
N LYS A 36 4.73 -10.44 -7.97
CA LYS A 36 4.92 -10.08 -6.56
C LYS A 36 3.63 -9.59 -5.90
N PRO A 37 2.86 -8.63 -6.46
CA PRO A 37 1.51 -8.29 -5.97
C PRO A 37 0.54 -9.47 -5.88
N LEU A 38 0.64 -10.43 -6.81
CA LEU A 38 -0.18 -11.62 -6.80
C LEU A 38 0.14 -12.52 -5.61
N ILE A 39 1.43 -12.74 -5.31
CA ILE A 39 1.91 -13.46 -4.12
C ILE A 39 1.47 -12.74 -2.84
N MET A 40 1.64 -11.41 -2.77
CA MET A 40 1.17 -10.61 -1.64
C MET A 40 -0.32 -10.86 -1.35
N THR A 41 -1.14 -10.85 -2.40
CA THR A 41 -2.59 -11.10 -2.30
C THR A 41 -2.87 -12.54 -1.87
N ALA A 42 -2.26 -13.52 -2.54
CA ALA A 42 -2.48 -14.94 -2.30
C ALA A 42 -2.15 -15.36 -0.86
N PHE A 43 -1.07 -14.81 -0.29
CA PHE A 43 -0.58 -15.19 1.05
C PHE A 43 -0.96 -14.20 2.15
N GLY A 44 -1.59 -13.07 1.80
CA GLY A 44 -1.93 -12.01 2.76
C GLY A 44 -0.69 -11.39 3.42
N VAL A 45 0.42 -11.28 2.68
CA VAL A 45 1.70 -10.75 3.18
C VAL A 45 2.04 -9.41 2.54
N ARG A 46 2.81 -8.58 3.24
CA ARG A 46 3.27 -7.28 2.73
C ARG A 46 4.50 -7.44 1.83
N ASN A 47 4.77 -6.43 1.00
CA ASN A 47 5.92 -6.41 0.09
C ASN A 47 7.26 -6.68 0.82
N ILE A 48 7.41 -6.11 2.02
CA ILE A 48 8.63 -6.24 2.84
C ILE A 48 8.79 -7.63 3.48
N GLN A 49 7.73 -8.43 3.53
CA GLN A 49 7.73 -9.78 4.10
C GLN A 49 8.05 -10.87 3.07
N ILE A 50 8.27 -10.52 1.81
CA ILE A 50 8.60 -11.48 0.75
C ILE A 50 10.10 -11.45 0.50
N SER A 51 10.74 -12.61 0.68
CA SER A 51 12.10 -12.87 0.22
C SER A 51 12.06 -13.82 -0.96
N GLY A 52 12.87 -13.62 -1.98
CA GLY A 52 12.83 -14.46 -3.18
C GLY A 52 13.86 -14.07 -4.24
N PRO A 53 13.75 -14.65 -5.45
CA PRO A 53 14.65 -14.37 -6.55
C PRO A 53 14.75 -12.87 -6.87
N SER A 54 15.93 -12.39 -7.25
CA SER A 54 16.17 -10.96 -7.49
C SER A 54 15.32 -10.35 -8.62
N TRP A 55 14.82 -11.18 -9.53
CA TRP A 55 13.92 -10.76 -10.61
C TRP A 55 12.46 -10.63 -10.15
N LEU A 56 12.09 -11.16 -8.97
CA LEU A 56 10.73 -11.09 -8.45
C LEU A 56 10.40 -9.64 -8.07
N GLY A 57 9.73 -8.94 -8.98
CA GLY A 57 9.38 -7.53 -8.84
C GLY A 57 8.01 -7.21 -9.43
N PHE A 58 7.91 -6.00 -10.00
CA PHE A 58 6.69 -5.44 -10.56
C PHE A 58 6.67 -5.41 -12.10
N ASP A 59 7.72 -5.94 -12.74
CA ASP A 59 7.91 -5.80 -14.19
C ASP A 59 7.23 -6.92 -15.00
N ASP A 60 7.16 -8.13 -14.44
CA ASP A 60 6.63 -9.30 -15.13
C ASP A 60 5.10 -9.40 -14.97
N ASN A 61 4.39 -8.82 -15.95
CA ASN A 61 2.94 -8.68 -15.93
C ASN A 61 2.21 -9.82 -16.66
N PHE A 62 1.11 -10.26 -16.08
CA PHE A 62 0.30 -11.36 -16.58
C PHE A 62 -1.19 -11.02 -16.57
N GLU A 63 -1.93 -11.61 -17.51
CA GLU A 63 -3.39 -11.64 -17.47
C GLU A 63 -3.86 -12.96 -16.84
N ILE A 64 -4.66 -12.83 -15.79
CA ILE A 64 -5.31 -13.95 -15.11
C ILE A 64 -6.81 -13.78 -15.26
N VAL A 65 -7.47 -14.79 -15.79
CA VAL A 65 -8.92 -14.92 -15.81
C VAL A 65 -9.25 -16.22 -15.10
N ALA A 66 -9.95 -16.12 -13.97
CA ALA A 66 -10.37 -17.26 -13.17
C ALA A 66 -11.89 -17.23 -12.96
N LYS A 67 -12.49 -18.41 -12.99
CA LYS A 67 -13.86 -18.61 -12.52
C LYS A 67 -13.83 -18.78 -11.02
N VAL A 68 -14.68 -18.03 -10.32
CA VAL A 68 -14.84 -18.11 -8.87
C VAL A 68 -16.13 -18.89 -8.61
N PRO A 69 -16.08 -19.98 -7.82
CA PRO A 69 -17.27 -20.71 -7.43
C PRO A 69 -18.30 -19.79 -6.74
N PRO A 70 -19.60 -19.99 -6.98
CA PRO A 70 -20.64 -19.24 -6.28
C PRO A 70 -20.47 -19.36 -4.75
N GLY A 71 -20.58 -18.23 -4.05
CA GLY A 71 -20.45 -18.18 -2.59
C GLY A 71 -19.02 -18.27 -2.04
N ALA A 72 -17.99 -18.32 -2.89
CA ALA A 72 -16.60 -18.28 -2.43
C ALA A 72 -16.32 -17.00 -1.62
N THR A 73 -15.56 -17.15 -0.54
CA THR A 73 -15.07 -16.04 0.26
C THR A 73 -13.79 -15.45 -0.33
N LYS A 74 -13.36 -14.29 0.18
CA LYS A 74 -12.04 -13.73 -0.19
C LYS A 74 -10.89 -14.68 0.15
N ASN A 75 -11.00 -15.42 1.25
CA ASN A 75 -10.00 -16.40 1.65
C ASN A 75 -9.95 -17.58 0.66
N ASP A 76 -11.10 -18.04 0.18
CA ASP A 76 -11.15 -19.10 -0.82
C ASP A 76 -10.48 -18.65 -2.12
N VAL A 77 -10.72 -17.41 -2.55
CA VAL A 77 -10.01 -16.82 -3.70
C VAL A 77 -8.50 -16.77 -3.47
N ASN A 78 -8.04 -16.36 -2.29
CA ASN A 78 -6.62 -16.33 -1.98
C ASN A 78 -5.99 -17.72 -2.07
N VAL A 79 -6.65 -18.76 -1.56
CA VAL A 79 -6.21 -20.16 -1.69
C VAL A 79 -6.17 -20.60 -3.16
N MET A 80 -7.17 -20.24 -3.97
CA MET A 80 -7.15 -20.52 -5.41
C MET A 80 -5.95 -19.85 -6.11
N LEU A 81 -5.59 -18.63 -5.71
CA LEU A 81 -4.40 -17.94 -6.24
C LEU A 81 -3.11 -18.63 -5.80
N GLN A 82 -3.01 -19.14 -4.57
CA GLN A 82 -1.87 -19.95 -4.13
C GLN A 82 -1.73 -21.20 -5.01
N ASN A 83 -2.81 -21.94 -5.22
CA ASN A 83 -2.79 -23.15 -6.05
C ASN A 83 -2.42 -22.82 -7.51
N LEU A 84 -2.96 -21.74 -8.06
CA LEU A 84 -2.60 -21.27 -9.40
C LEU A 84 -1.09 -20.97 -9.50
N LEU A 85 -0.52 -20.29 -8.50
CA LEU A 85 0.92 -20.00 -8.46
C LEU A 85 1.75 -21.28 -8.38
N ILE A 86 1.32 -22.26 -7.59
CA ILE A 86 1.99 -23.56 -7.45
C ILE A 86 1.96 -24.32 -8.78
N GLU A 87 0.78 -24.49 -9.37
CA GLU A 87 0.60 -25.31 -10.58
C GLU A 87 1.20 -24.65 -11.83
N ARG A 88 1.08 -23.32 -11.95
CA ARG A 88 1.47 -22.61 -13.17
C ARG A 88 2.88 -22.07 -13.11
N PHE A 89 3.36 -21.64 -11.95
CA PHE A 89 4.71 -21.09 -11.80
C PHE A 89 5.64 -21.97 -10.97
N GLY A 90 5.22 -23.18 -10.62
CA GLY A 90 6.05 -24.06 -9.80
C GLY A 90 6.40 -23.45 -8.45
N LEU A 91 5.54 -22.61 -7.88
CA LEU A 91 5.85 -21.92 -6.63
C LEU A 91 6.16 -22.92 -5.50
N VAL A 92 7.37 -22.81 -4.94
CA VAL A 92 7.81 -23.48 -3.70
C VAL A 92 8.20 -22.41 -2.69
N PHE A 93 7.73 -22.55 -1.46
CA PHE A 93 7.96 -21.55 -0.42
C PHE A 93 7.98 -22.19 0.98
N HIS A 94 8.55 -21.45 1.93
CA HIS A 94 8.39 -21.70 3.35
C HIS A 94 8.24 -20.38 4.12
N ARG A 95 7.90 -20.49 5.41
CA ARG A 95 7.85 -19.35 6.33
C ARG A 95 9.02 -19.42 7.30
N GLU A 96 9.66 -18.30 7.54
CA GLU A 96 10.80 -18.17 8.45
C GLU A 96 10.60 -16.96 9.38
N MET A 97 10.89 -17.13 10.67
CA MET A 97 10.99 -16.00 11.60
C MET A 97 12.41 -15.46 11.59
N LYS A 98 12.58 -14.16 11.29
CA LYS A 98 13.89 -13.53 11.24
C LYS A 98 13.91 -12.20 11.98
N ASP A 99 14.95 -12.01 12.79
CA ASP A 99 15.20 -10.74 13.45
C ASP A 99 15.74 -9.72 12.44
N LEU A 100 14.91 -8.73 12.11
CA LEU A 100 15.25 -7.68 11.15
C LEU A 100 15.22 -6.30 11.82
N PRO A 101 16.07 -5.35 11.38
CA PRO A 101 15.87 -3.93 11.69
C PRO A 101 14.50 -3.49 11.19
N ALA A 102 13.65 -3.05 12.11
CA ALA A 102 12.26 -2.69 11.88
C ALA A 102 11.89 -1.46 12.71
N TYR A 103 10.79 -0.82 12.34
CA TYR A 103 10.18 0.23 13.13
C TYR A 103 9.05 -0.33 13.99
N GLU A 104 8.98 0.15 15.23
CA GLU A 104 7.85 -0.02 16.11
C GLU A 104 7.05 1.29 16.12
N LEU A 105 5.78 1.23 15.73
CA LEU A 105 4.86 2.36 15.81
C LEU A 105 4.22 2.39 17.20
N LEU A 106 4.42 3.50 17.91
CA LEU A 106 4.00 3.71 19.29
C LEU A 106 3.26 5.03 19.44
N ILE A 107 2.48 5.17 20.51
CA ILE A 107 1.94 6.46 20.92
C ILE A 107 3.09 7.34 21.45
N ALA A 108 3.18 8.58 20.99
CA ALA A 108 4.15 9.54 21.47
C ALA A 108 3.81 10.04 22.88
N ARG A 109 4.76 10.66 23.58
CA ARG A 109 4.56 11.14 24.97
C ARG A 109 3.37 12.10 25.14
N ASN A 110 3.00 12.81 24.08
CA ASN A 110 1.92 13.78 24.09
C ASN A 110 0.53 13.17 23.78
N GLY A 111 0.45 11.82 23.69
CA GLY A 111 -0.78 11.11 23.35
C GLY A 111 -1.12 11.14 21.85
N PRO A 112 -2.09 10.33 21.42
CA PRO A 112 -2.52 10.29 20.03
C PRO A 112 -3.29 11.57 19.68
N LYS A 113 -2.97 12.16 18.52
CA LYS A 113 -3.67 13.33 17.95
C LYS A 113 -4.56 12.97 16.76
N LEU A 114 -4.68 11.68 16.45
CA LEU A 114 -5.49 11.16 15.36
C LEU A 114 -6.98 11.51 15.56
N LYS A 115 -7.62 12.02 14.51
CA LYS A 115 -9.08 12.19 14.49
C LYS A 115 -9.71 10.83 14.19
N ARG A 116 -10.58 10.33 15.06
CA ARG A 116 -11.35 9.11 14.76
C ARG A 116 -12.29 9.37 13.58
N SER A 117 -12.30 8.46 12.62
CA SER A 117 -13.14 8.57 11.43
C SER A 117 -14.61 8.45 11.77
N VAL A 118 -15.43 9.21 11.05
CA VAL A 118 -16.89 9.08 11.06
C VAL A 118 -17.33 8.49 9.72
N GLU A 119 -17.92 7.30 9.76
CA GLU A 119 -18.51 6.68 8.57
C GLU A 119 -19.86 7.33 8.27
N ASN A 120 -20.08 7.68 7.00
CA ASN A 120 -21.35 8.18 6.52
C ASN A 120 -21.66 7.51 5.17
N PRO A 121 -22.50 6.47 5.16
CA PRO A 121 -22.87 5.75 3.94
C PRO A 121 -23.43 6.66 2.84
N ASP A 122 -24.11 7.74 3.22
CA ASP A 122 -24.76 8.70 2.33
C ASP A 122 -23.81 9.79 1.81
N ALA A 123 -22.56 9.80 2.27
CA ALA A 123 -21.57 10.75 1.76
C ALA A 123 -21.32 10.51 0.27
N LYS A 124 -21.43 11.60 -0.51
CA LYS A 124 -21.21 11.61 -1.96
C LYS A 124 -19.75 11.28 -2.28
N GLU A 125 -19.57 10.50 -3.34
CA GLU A 125 -18.26 10.33 -3.98
C GLU A 125 -17.77 11.69 -4.51
N ARG A 126 -16.47 11.93 -4.40
CA ARG A 126 -15.84 13.19 -4.82
C ARG A 126 -14.70 12.90 -5.78
N THR A 127 -14.60 13.73 -6.80
CA THR A 127 -13.45 13.78 -7.70
C THR A 127 -12.23 14.37 -6.98
N VAL A 128 -11.03 14.08 -7.49
CA VAL A 128 -9.78 14.65 -6.97
C VAL A 128 -9.82 16.19 -6.93
N ASP A 129 -10.41 16.82 -7.96
CA ASP A 129 -10.51 18.28 -8.03
C ASP A 129 -11.48 18.86 -7.00
N GLU A 130 -12.58 18.15 -6.70
CA GLU A 130 -13.49 18.55 -5.61
C GLU A 130 -12.82 18.43 -4.25
N ILE A 131 -11.96 17.43 -4.05
CA ILE A 131 -11.20 17.29 -2.81
C ILE A 131 -10.17 18.41 -2.68
N ARG A 132 -9.44 18.73 -3.75
CA ARG A 132 -8.47 19.85 -3.76
C ARG A 132 -9.13 21.19 -3.44
N LYS A 133 -10.36 21.42 -3.91
CA LYS A 133 -11.13 22.65 -3.63
C LYS A 133 -11.53 22.80 -2.16
N LEU A 134 -11.38 21.77 -1.32
CA LEU A 134 -11.58 21.92 0.13
C LEU A 134 -10.50 22.83 0.77
N GLY A 135 -9.35 22.98 0.11
CA GLY A 135 -8.23 23.77 0.61
C GLY A 135 -7.49 23.09 1.76
N THR A 136 -6.71 23.89 2.50
CA THR A 136 -5.90 23.42 3.62
C THR A 136 -6.47 23.84 4.97
N ASP A 137 -6.10 23.13 6.02
CA ASP A 137 -6.37 23.50 7.40
C ASP A 137 -5.37 24.55 7.92
N GLN A 138 -5.45 24.86 9.22
CA GLN A 138 -4.58 25.84 9.88
C GLN A 138 -3.10 25.43 9.92
N ASN A 139 -2.79 24.15 9.76
CA ASN A 139 -1.42 23.62 9.71
C ASN A 139 -0.91 23.53 8.26
N GLY A 140 -1.70 24.00 7.28
CA GLY A 140 -1.37 23.88 5.87
C GLY A 140 -1.61 22.49 5.28
N LEU A 141 -2.25 21.58 6.02
CA LEU A 141 -2.53 20.22 5.56
C LEU A 141 -3.86 20.15 4.78
N PRO A 142 -4.01 19.25 3.79
CA PRO A 142 -5.26 19.11 3.05
C PRO A 142 -6.47 18.84 3.96
N LYS A 143 -7.57 19.59 3.77
CA LYS A 143 -8.84 19.29 4.44
C LYS A 143 -9.42 17.99 3.91
N LEU A 144 -9.82 17.11 4.83
CA LEU A 144 -10.33 15.79 4.50
C LEU A 144 -11.86 15.79 4.35
N PRO A 145 -12.41 15.16 3.30
CA PRO A 145 -13.85 14.89 3.23
C PRO A 145 -14.24 13.82 4.26
N GLU A 146 -15.39 13.99 4.90
CA GLU A 146 -15.91 12.99 5.83
C GLU A 146 -16.75 11.93 5.11
N GLY A 147 -16.86 10.74 5.71
CA GLY A 147 -17.88 9.76 5.39
C GLY A 147 -17.48 8.62 4.45
N ARG A 148 -16.58 8.87 3.50
CA ARG A 148 -16.06 7.85 2.56
C ARG A 148 -14.56 7.62 2.76
N PRO A 149 -14.06 6.39 2.51
CA PRO A 149 -12.62 6.11 2.48
C PRO A 149 -11.93 6.95 1.41
N LEU A 150 -10.76 7.48 1.76
CA LEU A 150 -9.87 8.24 0.91
C LEU A 150 -8.46 7.82 1.25
N HIS A 151 -7.63 7.60 0.24
CA HIS A 151 -6.19 7.50 0.42
C HIS A 151 -5.51 8.13 -0.79
N MET A 152 -5.14 9.40 -0.65
CA MET A 152 -4.41 10.14 -1.67
C MET A 152 -3.05 10.53 -1.15
N PHE A 153 -2.06 10.44 -2.03
CA PHE A 153 -0.76 11.02 -1.79
C PHE A 153 -0.30 11.79 -3.03
N MET A 154 0.45 12.86 -2.81
CA MET A 154 1.10 13.63 -3.86
C MET A 154 2.56 13.81 -3.51
N PHE A 155 3.39 13.68 -4.54
CA PHE A 155 4.80 14.05 -4.43
C PHE A 155 4.97 15.47 -4.98
N GLY A 156 5.55 16.32 -4.15
CA GLY A 156 6.04 17.63 -4.52
C GLY A 156 7.54 17.62 -4.82
N PRO A 157 8.08 18.80 -5.14
CA PRO A 157 9.51 18.97 -5.34
C PRO A 157 10.36 18.54 -4.14
N ASN A 158 11.63 18.24 -4.39
CA ASN A 158 12.62 17.88 -3.35
C ASN A 158 12.20 16.71 -2.44
N GLY A 159 11.37 15.80 -2.96
CA GLY A 159 10.91 14.63 -2.21
C GLY A 159 9.84 14.95 -1.16
N HIS A 160 9.20 16.12 -1.22
CA HIS A 160 8.02 16.41 -0.39
C HIS A 160 6.91 15.41 -0.71
N LYS A 161 6.31 14.80 0.31
CA LYS A 161 5.15 13.92 0.19
C LYS A 161 4.03 14.48 1.07
N GLU A 162 2.86 14.64 0.48
CA GLU A 162 1.62 14.95 1.19
C GLU A 162 0.69 13.74 1.11
N ILE A 163 0.05 13.42 2.23
CA ILE A 163 -0.93 12.35 2.36
C ILE A 163 -2.22 12.95 2.89
N ALA A 164 -3.34 12.55 2.30
CA ALA A 164 -4.68 12.83 2.76
C ALA A 164 -5.44 11.50 2.81
N ALA A 165 -5.72 11.01 4.03
CA ALA A 165 -6.27 9.69 4.23
C ALA A 165 -7.41 9.69 5.25
N THR A 166 -8.46 8.93 4.95
CA THR A 166 -9.61 8.73 5.84
C THR A 166 -9.88 7.25 6.05
N GLN A 167 -10.48 6.93 7.18
CA GLN A 167 -10.85 5.56 7.56
C GLN A 167 -9.67 4.59 7.65
N GLN A 168 -8.49 5.07 8.02
CA GLN A 168 -7.27 4.27 8.10
C GLN A 168 -7.06 3.67 9.50
N THR A 169 -6.55 2.44 9.56
CA THR A 169 -6.05 1.85 10.79
C THR A 169 -4.59 2.25 11.04
N THR A 170 -4.08 2.05 12.25
CA THR A 170 -2.65 2.22 12.55
C THR A 170 -1.76 1.21 11.82
N ARG A 171 -2.32 0.07 11.38
CA ARG A 171 -1.64 -0.87 10.48
C ARG A 171 -1.44 -0.29 9.08
N ASP A 172 -2.39 0.51 8.59
CA ASP A 172 -2.28 1.18 7.30
C ASP A 172 -1.16 2.24 7.35
N ILE A 173 -1.04 2.97 8.47
CA ILE A 173 0.10 3.88 8.72
C ILE A 173 1.43 3.11 8.67
N CYS A 174 1.51 1.92 9.29
CA CYS A 174 2.71 1.09 9.19
C CYS A 174 3.03 0.66 7.75
N THR A 175 2.00 0.47 6.92
CA THR A 175 2.19 0.12 5.50
C THR A 175 2.79 1.29 4.72
N GLU A 176 2.34 2.52 4.99
CA GLU A 176 2.97 3.73 4.44
C GLU A 176 4.43 3.89 4.89
N VAL A 177 4.71 3.68 6.18
CA VAL A 177 6.08 3.71 6.72
C VAL A 177 6.99 2.68 6.02
N GLU A 178 6.48 1.49 5.73
CA GLU A 178 7.23 0.46 5.00
C GLU A 178 7.57 0.87 3.58
N VAL A 179 6.62 1.50 2.89
CA VAL A 179 6.82 2.02 1.53
C VAL A 179 7.84 3.16 1.54
N ASP A 180 7.73 4.07 2.51
CA ASP A 180 8.52 5.30 2.53
C ASP A 180 9.95 5.09 3.07
N LEU A 181 10.12 4.20 4.06
CA LEU A 181 11.41 3.96 4.71
C LEU A 181 12.05 2.62 4.33
N GLY A 182 11.33 1.75 3.62
CA GLY A 182 11.87 0.48 3.11
C GLY A 182 12.19 -0.55 4.20
N ARG A 183 11.56 -0.47 5.37
CA ARG A 183 11.78 -1.38 6.51
C ARG A 183 10.48 -1.80 7.16
N PRO A 184 10.39 -3.04 7.70
CA PRO A 184 9.17 -3.51 8.36
C PRO A 184 8.70 -2.57 9.45
N CYS A 185 7.39 -2.40 9.58
CA CYS A 185 6.73 -1.66 10.64
C CYS A 185 5.75 -2.56 11.39
N VAL A 186 5.85 -2.57 12.71
CA VAL A 186 4.96 -3.28 13.63
C VAL A 186 4.20 -2.27 14.47
N ASP A 187 2.88 -2.40 14.51
CA ASP A 187 1.99 -1.53 15.27
C ASP A 187 1.86 -2.02 16.71
N HIS A 188 2.33 -1.21 17.66
CA HIS A 188 2.19 -1.40 19.11
C HIS A 188 1.50 -0.19 19.76
N THR A 189 0.69 0.55 19.01
CA THR A 189 -0.07 1.67 19.54
C THR A 189 -1.24 1.23 20.43
N GLY A 190 -1.77 0.01 20.19
CA GLY A 190 -3.00 -0.49 20.82
C GLY A 190 -4.28 0.19 20.33
N LEU A 191 -4.20 1.04 19.29
CA LEU A 191 -5.32 1.75 18.73
C LEU A 191 -6.10 0.86 17.75
N THR A 192 -7.38 0.62 18.02
CA THR A 192 -8.23 -0.28 17.22
C THR A 192 -9.24 0.44 16.32
N GLY A 193 -9.29 1.77 16.41
CA GLY A 193 -10.16 2.61 15.59
C GLY A 193 -9.68 2.76 14.15
N LYS A 194 -10.54 3.38 13.36
CA LYS A 194 -10.17 4.00 12.08
C LYS A 194 -10.01 5.50 12.29
N TYR A 195 -9.06 6.09 11.58
CA TYR A 195 -8.64 7.46 11.77
C TYR A 195 -8.51 8.19 10.43
N ASP A 196 -8.81 9.49 10.50
CA ASP A 196 -8.57 10.42 9.42
C ASP A 196 -7.30 11.21 9.76
N TYR A 197 -6.40 11.30 8.80
CA TYR A 197 -5.18 12.07 8.96
C TYR A 197 -4.71 12.67 7.65
N ALA A 198 -4.10 13.84 7.77
CA ALA A 198 -3.27 14.42 6.74
C ALA A 198 -1.84 14.51 7.26
N LEU A 199 -0.86 14.34 6.38
CA LEU A 199 0.55 14.38 6.75
C LEU A 199 1.35 14.99 5.62
N ALA A 200 2.30 15.87 5.94
CA ALA A 200 3.22 16.45 4.97
C ALA A 200 4.65 16.32 5.51
N PHE A 201 5.55 15.80 4.70
CA PHE A 201 6.93 15.54 5.12
C PHE A 201 7.89 15.45 3.95
N SER A 202 9.18 15.67 4.21
CA SER A 202 10.24 15.46 3.24
C SER A 202 10.77 14.02 3.29
N LEU A 203 10.86 13.39 2.13
CA LEU A 203 11.60 12.16 1.86
C LEU A 203 12.71 12.44 0.84
N PRO A 204 13.90 12.88 1.29
CA PRO A 204 15.02 13.10 0.38
C PRO A 204 15.37 11.83 -0.40
N GLY A 205 15.35 11.91 -1.73
CA GLY A 205 15.56 10.75 -2.62
C GLY A 205 14.29 9.96 -2.98
N GLY A 206 13.14 10.31 -2.38
CA GLY A 206 11.86 9.63 -2.58
C GLY A 206 11.79 8.25 -1.93
N PRO A 207 10.60 7.62 -1.95
CA PRO A 207 10.43 6.26 -1.44
C PRO A 207 11.27 5.24 -2.24
N PRO A 208 11.92 4.28 -1.56
CA PRO A 208 12.70 3.22 -2.22
C PRO A 208 11.89 2.47 -3.28
N GLY A 209 12.46 2.30 -4.48
CA GLY A 209 11.85 1.53 -5.56
C GLY A 209 10.81 2.29 -6.40
N ILE A 210 10.41 3.50 -6.02
CA ILE A 210 9.55 4.37 -6.85
C ILE A 210 10.43 5.33 -7.65
N ARG A 211 10.47 5.13 -8.97
CA ARG A 211 11.19 5.99 -9.92
C ARG A 211 10.22 6.88 -10.69
N LEU A 212 9.63 7.86 -10.02
CA LEU A 212 8.83 8.89 -10.68
C LEU A 212 9.72 10.09 -11.02
N PRO A 213 9.56 10.73 -12.19
CA PRO A 213 10.20 12.01 -12.46
C PRO A 213 9.55 13.06 -11.54
N PHE A 214 10.22 13.40 -10.44
CA PHE A 214 9.81 14.52 -9.60
C PHE A 214 10.36 15.80 -10.22
N PRO A 215 9.53 16.73 -10.70
CA PRO A 215 10.01 17.98 -11.24
C PRO A 215 10.79 18.76 -10.16
N PRO A 216 11.90 19.42 -10.51
CA PRO A 216 12.62 20.27 -9.57
C PRO A 216 11.71 21.42 -9.09
N ALA A 217 11.95 21.91 -7.88
CA ALA A 217 11.19 23.02 -7.34
C ALA A 217 11.39 24.27 -8.21
N PRO A 218 10.37 25.12 -8.41
CA PRO A 218 10.57 26.47 -8.89
C PRO A 218 11.61 27.20 -8.02
N ALA A 219 12.45 28.04 -8.61
CA ALA A 219 13.51 28.75 -7.89
C ALA A 219 12.99 29.63 -6.73
N ASP A 220 11.74 30.06 -6.81
CA ASP A 220 11.06 30.92 -5.83
C ASP A 220 10.21 30.15 -4.82
N ALA A 221 10.30 28.81 -4.77
CA ALA A 221 9.58 28.02 -3.79
C ALA A 221 10.09 28.32 -2.37
N PRO A 222 9.20 28.49 -1.37
CA PRO A 222 9.60 28.64 0.03
C PRO A 222 10.56 27.53 0.44
N SER A 223 11.71 27.90 1.02
CA SER A 223 12.78 26.97 1.37
C SER A 223 12.67 26.37 2.78
N ASP A 224 11.54 26.61 3.47
CA ASP A 224 11.35 26.05 4.80
C ASP A 224 11.43 24.52 4.72
N PRO A 225 12.39 23.89 5.42
CA PRO A 225 12.58 22.46 5.31
C PRO A 225 11.36 21.75 5.92
N ALA A 226 10.60 21.05 5.08
CA ALA A 226 9.51 20.21 5.54
C ALA A 226 10.04 19.17 6.57
N PRO A 227 9.25 18.81 7.59
CA PRO A 227 9.68 17.87 8.61
C PRO A 227 10.01 16.50 8.00
N THR A 228 10.85 15.71 8.66
CA THR A 228 11.02 14.29 8.30
C THR A 228 9.76 13.50 8.67
N LEU A 229 9.58 12.31 8.09
CA LEU A 229 8.44 11.44 8.43
C LEU A 229 8.31 11.19 9.94
N LEU A 230 9.42 10.91 10.63
CA LEU A 230 9.44 10.69 12.08
C LEU A 230 8.92 11.90 12.84
N THR A 231 9.37 13.10 12.45
CA THR A 231 8.95 14.36 13.06
C THR A 231 7.47 14.64 12.77
N ALA A 232 7.01 14.45 11.53
CA ALA A 232 5.64 14.70 11.13
C ALA A 232 4.64 13.77 11.86
N LEU A 233 4.96 12.47 11.99
CA LEU A 233 4.15 11.52 12.76
C LEU A 233 4.00 11.97 14.22
N GLN A 234 5.07 12.50 14.82
CA GLN A 234 5.05 12.95 16.21
C GLN A 234 4.28 14.25 16.39
N GLN A 235 4.46 15.21 15.49
CA GLN A 235 3.84 16.54 15.59
C GLN A 235 2.35 16.49 15.25
N GLU A 236 1.99 15.87 14.14
CA GLU A 236 0.62 15.88 13.62
C GLU A 236 -0.24 14.76 14.18
N LEU A 237 0.32 13.54 14.31
CA LEU A 237 -0.48 12.37 14.69
C LEU A 237 -0.28 11.95 16.16
N GLY A 238 0.73 12.51 16.84
CA GLY A 238 1.08 12.07 18.19
C GLY A 238 1.57 10.62 18.23
N LEU A 239 2.15 10.14 17.13
CA LEU A 239 2.74 8.81 17.01
C LEU A 239 4.26 8.91 16.90
N LYS A 240 4.99 7.89 17.31
CA LYS A 240 6.45 7.83 17.16
C LYS A 240 6.87 6.50 16.55
N LEU A 241 7.97 6.53 15.81
CA LEU A 241 8.67 5.34 15.33
C LEU A 241 9.92 5.13 16.18
N GLU A 242 10.12 3.91 16.67
CA GLU A 242 11.38 3.48 17.29
C GLU A 242 12.03 2.38 16.44
N GLU A 243 13.32 2.51 16.12
CA GLU A 243 14.05 1.46 15.42
C GLU A 243 14.47 0.36 16.40
N LYS A 244 14.08 -0.88 16.11
CA LYS A 244 14.43 -2.07 16.90
C LYS A 244 14.70 -3.26 15.99
N LYS A 245 15.39 -4.27 16.52
CA LYS A 245 15.38 -5.60 15.92
C LYS A 245 14.12 -6.32 16.38
N LEU A 246 13.25 -6.67 15.45
CA LEU A 246 12.00 -7.35 15.74
C LEU A 246 11.94 -8.69 14.98
N PRO A 247 11.35 -9.73 15.58
CA PRO A 247 11.11 -11.00 14.90
C PRO A 247 9.98 -10.81 13.88
N ILE A 248 10.32 -10.85 12.60
CA ILE A 248 9.38 -10.70 11.49
C ILE A 248 9.22 -12.04 10.78
N GLU A 249 7.97 -12.45 10.57
CA GLU A 249 7.66 -13.60 9.72
C GLU A 249 7.82 -13.22 8.24
N LEU A 250 8.69 -13.95 7.54
CA LEU A 250 8.94 -13.83 6.11
C LEU A 250 8.32 -15.00 5.37
N LEU A 251 7.77 -14.71 4.19
CA LEU A 251 7.47 -15.68 3.15
C LEU A 251 8.70 -15.79 2.24
N VAL A 252 9.42 -16.89 2.35
CA VAL A 252 10.61 -17.16 1.54
C VAL A 252 10.20 -17.97 0.32
N ILE A 253 10.43 -17.41 -0.86
CA ILE A 253 10.17 -18.05 -2.15
C ILE A 253 11.43 -18.84 -2.55
N ASP A 254 11.39 -20.15 -2.31
CA ASP A 254 12.49 -21.07 -2.61
C ASP A 254 12.64 -21.29 -4.12
N HIS A 255 11.50 -21.38 -4.82
CA HIS A 255 11.46 -21.55 -6.26
C HIS A 255 10.21 -20.90 -6.84
N LEU A 256 10.40 -20.26 -8.00
CA LEU A 256 9.33 -19.69 -8.80
C LEU A 256 9.83 -19.61 -10.23
N GLU A 257 9.03 -20.06 -11.18
CA GLU A 257 9.32 -19.89 -12.59
C GLU A 257 8.90 -18.49 -13.04
N ARG A 258 9.68 -17.91 -13.95
CA ARG A 258 9.38 -16.57 -14.49
C ARG A 258 8.25 -16.60 -15.52
N ASN A 259 8.03 -17.74 -16.16
CA ASN A 259 6.95 -17.96 -17.13
C ASN A 259 6.04 -19.09 -16.63
N PRO A 260 4.73 -19.02 -16.88
CA PRO A 260 3.83 -20.08 -16.49
C PRO A 260 3.99 -21.31 -17.41
N THR A 261 3.62 -22.49 -16.90
CA THR A 261 3.39 -23.68 -17.72
C THR A 261 2.28 -23.44 -18.74
N GLU A 262 2.35 -24.14 -19.88
CA GLU A 262 1.33 -24.05 -20.92
C GLU A 262 -0.05 -24.48 -20.39
N ASN A 263 -1.09 -23.88 -20.97
CA ASN A 263 -2.49 -24.06 -20.55
C ASN A 263 -3.03 -25.42 -20.95
#